data_AF-A0A970TNF1-F1
#
_entry.id   AF-A0A970TNF1-F1
#
_cell.length_a   1.000
_cell.length_b   1.000
_cell.length_c   1.000
_cell.angle_alpha   90.00
_cell.angle_beta   90.00
_cell.angle_gamma   90.00
#
_symmetry.space_group_name_H-M   'P 1'
#
loop_
_entity.id
_entity.type
_entity.pdbx_description
1 polymer ?
#
loop_
_entity_poly.entity_id
_entity_poly.type
_entity_poly.pdbx_seq_one_letter_code
_entity_poly.pdbx_strand_id
1 'polypeptide(L)'
;MGSDSNRLRKKWQDYSGENASNAENNFFETFKILFEDTEYQIKAKPKEFNKIYVDYPLKEKDLSEIYTPDKQITKHGIVPWSFPNF
;
A
#
# COMPACT_ATOMS: atom_id res chain seq x y z
N MET A 1 27.50 -20.30 -10.75
CA MET A 1 26.48 -20.33 -9.68
C MET A 1 25.12 -20.64 -10.28
N GLY A 2 24.73 -21.92 -10.30
CA GLY A 2 23.43 -22.35 -10.84
C GLY A 2 23.21 -23.82 -10.53
N SER A 3 22.76 -24.13 -9.31
CA SER A 3 22.38 -25.49 -8.93
C SER A 3 20.97 -25.82 -9.44
N ASP A 4 20.62 -27.11 -9.50
CA ASP A 4 19.30 -27.59 -9.94
C ASP A 4 18.15 -27.00 -9.10
N SER A 5 18.42 -26.62 -7.84
CA SER A 5 17.48 -25.91 -6.96
C SER A 5 17.03 -24.55 -7.52
N ASN A 6 17.86 -23.89 -8.34
CA ASN A 6 17.51 -22.63 -8.99
C ASN A 6 16.73 -22.84 -10.29
N ARG A 7 16.97 -23.95 -11.00
CA ARG A 7 16.25 -24.34 -12.23
C ARG A 7 14.83 -24.82 -11.97
N LEU A 8 14.60 -25.46 -10.83
CA LEU A 8 13.28 -25.98 -10.41
C LEU A 8 12.56 -25.04 -9.43
N ARG A 9 13.01 -23.79 -9.30
CA ARG A 9 12.39 -22.81 -8.39
C ARG A 9 10.96 -22.53 -8.86
N LYS A 10 9.97 -23.00 -8.08
CA LYS A 10 8.57 -22.63 -8.27
C LYS A 10 8.44 -21.11 -8.18
N LYS A 11 7.69 -20.51 -9.10
CA LYS A 11 7.35 -19.08 -9.05
C LYS A 11 6.35 -18.86 -7.91
N TRP A 12 6.85 -18.43 -6.76
CA TRP A 12 6.00 -18.13 -5.59
C TRP A 12 5.23 -16.81 -5.73
N GLN A 13 5.70 -15.91 -6.61
CA GLN A 13 5.08 -14.60 -6.85
C GLN A 13 3.67 -14.71 -7.46
N ASP A 14 3.49 -15.58 -8.47
CA ASP A 14 2.21 -15.73 -9.18
C ASP A 14 1.09 -16.24 -8.23
N TYR A 15 1.43 -17.15 -7.32
CA TYR A 15 0.47 -17.70 -6.35
C TYR A 15 0.13 -16.72 -5.21
N SER A 16 1.07 -15.89 -4.79
CA SER A 16 0.83 -14.97 -3.67
C SER A 16 -0.10 -13.81 -4.02
N GLY A 17 -0.02 -13.28 -5.25
CA GLY A 17 -0.81 -12.12 -5.67
C GLY A 17 -2.30 -12.41 -5.79
N GLU A 18 -2.65 -13.52 -6.45
CA GLU A 18 -4.06 -13.92 -6.64
C GLU A 18 -4.74 -14.25 -5.30
N ASN A 19 -4.06 -15.00 -4.42
CA ASN A 19 -4.60 -15.31 -3.09
C ASN A 19 -4.75 -14.07 -2.21
N ALA A 20 -3.81 -13.12 -2.29
CA ALA A 20 -3.92 -11.85 -1.57
C ALA A 20 -5.13 -11.04 -2.05
N SER A 21 -5.35 -10.97 -3.37
CA SER A 21 -6.51 -10.29 -3.97
C SER A 21 -7.84 -10.95 -3.55
N ASN A 22 -7.91 -12.28 -3.56
CA ASN A 22 -9.10 -13.01 -3.12
C ASN A 22 -9.39 -12.81 -1.63
N ALA A 23 -8.36 -12.82 -0.78
CA ALA A 23 -8.50 -12.51 0.65
C ALA A 23 -8.96 -11.06 0.87
N GLU A 24 -8.43 -10.13 0.08
CA GLU A 24 -8.83 -8.71 0.07
C GLU A 24 -10.33 -8.58 -0.25
N ASN A 25 -10.78 -9.15 -1.37
CA ASN A 25 -12.19 -9.09 -1.75
C ASN A 25 -13.11 -9.74 -0.71
N ASN A 26 -12.72 -10.90 -0.16
CA ASN A 26 -13.51 -11.59 0.86
C ASN A 26 -13.64 -10.79 2.17
N PHE A 27 -12.55 -10.15 2.61
CA PHE A 27 -12.57 -9.26 3.78
C PHE A 27 -13.54 -8.09 3.56
N PHE A 28 -13.50 -7.46 2.39
CA PHE A 28 -14.37 -6.33 2.07
C PHE A 28 -15.85 -6.73 2.02
N GLU A 29 -16.19 -7.80 1.33
CA GLU A 29 -17.59 -8.25 1.23
C GLU A 29 -18.14 -8.68 2.59
N THR A 30 -17.33 -9.37 3.42
CA THR A 30 -17.75 -9.77 4.77
C THR A 30 -18.13 -8.57 5.64
N PHE A 31 -17.26 -7.55 5.69
CA PHE A 31 -17.52 -6.35 6.50
C PHE A 31 -18.62 -5.46 5.91
N LYS A 32 -18.76 -5.44 4.58
CA LYS A 32 -19.86 -4.73 3.92
C LYS A 32 -21.22 -5.30 4.31
N ILE A 33 -21.36 -6.63 4.36
CA ILE A 33 -22.57 -7.30 4.83
C ILE A 33 -22.76 -7.07 6.34
N LEU A 34 -21.69 -7.22 7.14
CA LEU A 34 -21.77 -7.04 8.59
C LEU A 34 -22.22 -5.63 9.00
N PHE A 35 -21.86 -4.62 8.21
CA PHE A 35 -22.20 -3.22 8.48
C PHE A 35 -23.49 -2.77 7.80
N GLU A 36 -24.18 -3.65 7.06
CA GLU A 36 -25.51 -3.36 6.53
C GLU A 36 -26.47 -3.01 7.68
N ASP A 37 -27.26 -1.96 7.50
CA ASP A 37 -28.16 -1.37 8.51
C ASP A 37 -27.48 -0.84 9.80
N THR A 38 -26.17 -0.61 9.77
CA THR A 38 -25.44 0.06 10.86
C THR A 38 -24.95 1.45 10.44
N GLU A 39 -24.49 2.25 11.40
CA GLU A 39 -23.83 3.55 11.13
C GLU A 39 -22.39 3.40 10.59
N TYR A 40 -21.86 2.17 10.57
CA TYR A 40 -20.49 1.90 10.17
C TYR A 40 -20.36 1.70 8.66
N GLN A 41 -19.22 2.09 8.10
CA GLN A 41 -18.91 1.89 6.69
C GLN A 41 -17.47 1.40 6.53
N ILE A 42 -17.28 0.36 5.71
CA ILE A 42 -15.96 -0.05 5.25
C ILE A 42 -15.63 0.64 3.92
N LYS A 43 -14.43 1.25 3.81
CA LYS A 43 -13.97 1.98 2.63
C LYS A 43 -12.74 1.32 2.02
N ALA A 44 -12.83 0.95 0.74
CA ALA A 44 -11.72 0.38 0.00
C ALA A 44 -10.71 1.46 -0.35
N LYS A 45 -9.42 1.19 -0.07
CA LYS A 45 -8.27 2.05 -0.44
C LYS A 45 -8.50 3.52 -0.08
N PRO A 46 -8.66 3.86 1.22
CA PRO A 46 -8.87 5.23 1.66
C PRO A 46 -7.72 6.13 1.18
N LYS A 47 -8.06 7.34 0.75
CA LYS A 47 -7.14 8.32 0.13
C LYS A 47 -6.81 9.49 1.05
N GLU A 48 -7.45 9.55 2.22
CA GLU A 48 -7.37 10.61 3.21
C GLU A 48 -5.93 10.84 3.68
N PHE A 49 -5.13 9.77 3.73
CA PHE A 49 -3.75 9.80 4.25
C PHE A 49 -2.67 9.77 3.16
N ASN A 50 -3.03 9.98 1.88
CA ASN A 50 -2.07 9.84 0.77
C ASN A 50 -1.07 11.00 0.61
N LYS A 51 -1.17 12.05 1.45
CA LYS A 51 -0.37 13.29 1.40
C LYS A 51 0.24 13.70 2.74
N ILE A 52 0.17 12.86 3.77
CA ILE A 52 0.58 13.23 5.13
C ILE A 52 2.03 13.73 5.27
N TYR A 53 2.90 13.43 4.29
CA TYR A 53 4.31 13.83 4.32
C TYR A 53 4.67 14.97 3.36
N VAL A 54 3.75 15.43 2.51
CA VAL A 54 4.07 16.40 1.44
C VAL A 54 4.37 17.78 2.01
N ASP A 55 3.57 18.23 2.98
CA ASP A 55 3.62 19.60 3.52
C ASP A 55 4.07 19.62 4.99
N TYR A 56 4.86 18.60 5.40
CA TYR A 56 5.35 18.54 6.77
C TYR A 56 6.36 19.67 7.03
N PRO A 57 6.16 20.52 8.06
CA PRO A 57 7.06 21.64 8.31
C PRO A 57 8.42 21.13 8.81
N LEU A 58 9.47 21.41 8.04
CA LEU A 58 10.86 21.14 8.41
C LEU A 58 11.57 22.44 8.80
N LYS A 59 12.51 22.35 9.75
CA LYS A 59 13.36 23.50 10.10
C LYS A 59 14.33 23.76 8.96
N GLU A 60 14.75 25.02 8.79
CA GLU A 60 15.72 25.41 7.75
C GLU A 60 17.04 24.63 7.85
N LYS A 61 17.49 24.36 9.08
CA LYS A 61 18.67 23.52 9.31
C LYS A 61 18.50 22.13 8.70
N ASP A 62 17.37 21.48 8.95
CA ASP A 62 17.09 20.14 8.45
C ASP A 62 16.97 20.14 6.92
N LEU A 63 16.34 21.16 6.34
CA LEU A 63 16.25 21.33 4.87
C LEU A 63 17.62 21.49 4.21
N SER A 64 18.59 22.13 4.88
CA SER A 64 19.95 22.31 4.35
C SER A 64 20.79 21.02 4.37
N GLU A 65 20.41 20.04 5.20
CA GLU A 65 21.14 18.79 5.41
C GLU A 65 20.54 17.62 4.60
N ILE A 66 19.36 17.80 4.00
CA ILE A 66 18.68 16.77 3.21
C ILE A 66 18.60 17.11 1.72
N TYR A 67 18.41 16.09 0.91
CA TYR A 67 18.15 16.27 -0.51
C TYR A 67 16.76 16.90 -0.74
N THR A 68 16.74 18.04 -1.41
CA THR A 68 15.50 18.67 -1.91
C THR A 68 15.40 18.40 -3.41
N PRO A 69 14.41 17.63 -3.89
CA PRO A 69 14.27 17.33 -5.31
C PRO A 69 13.85 18.57 -6.10
N ASP A 70 14.37 18.73 -7.32
CA ASP A 70 13.99 19.84 -8.22
C ASP A 70 12.50 19.81 -8.58
N LYS A 71 11.91 18.61 -8.60
CA LYS A 71 10.48 18.40 -8.82
C LYS A 71 9.76 18.21 -7.50
N GLN A 72 8.74 19.03 -7.27
CA GLN A 72 7.91 18.93 -6.08
C GLN A 72 7.18 17.59 -6.03
N ILE A 73 7.25 16.93 -4.88
CA ILE A 73 6.50 15.70 -4.59
C ILE A 73 5.06 16.10 -4.26
N THR A 74 4.09 15.63 -5.05
CA THR A 74 2.67 16.02 -4.89
C THR A 74 1.84 14.99 -4.11
N LYS A 75 2.39 13.79 -3.90
CA LYS A 75 1.78 12.68 -3.18
C LYS A 75 2.85 11.90 -2.43
N HIS A 76 2.77 11.92 -1.11
CA HIS A 76 3.61 11.13 -0.24
C HIS A 76 2.84 10.89 1.06
N GLY A 77 2.50 9.64 1.31
CA GLY A 77 1.67 9.27 2.44
C GLY A 77 1.41 7.78 2.51
N ILE A 78 0.41 7.40 3.30
CA ILE A 78 0.07 6.01 3.55
C ILE A 78 -1.28 5.70 2.91
N VAL A 79 -1.38 4.51 2.34
CA VAL A 79 -2.66 3.89 2.01
C VAL A 79 -2.80 2.72 2.99
N PRO A 80 -3.67 2.82 4.01
CA PRO A 80 -3.83 1.83 5.07
C PRO A 80 -4.06 0.40 4.57
N TRP A 81 -4.61 0.28 3.36
CA TRP A 81 -4.86 -1.00 2.75
C TRP A 81 -4.51 -0.94 1.26
N SER A 82 -3.27 -1.31 0.97
CA SER A 82 -2.73 -1.44 -0.39
C SER A 82 -1.91 -2.71 -0.43
N PHE A 83 -2.51 -3.83 -0.84
CA PHE A 83 -1.71 -4.94 -1.33
C PHE A 83 -1.00 -4.48 -2.61
N PRO A 84 0.34 -4.58 -2.70
CA PRO A 84 1.02 -4.29 -3.95
C PRO A 84 0.49 -5.28 -4.99
N ASN A 85 -0.01 -4.76 -6.11
CA ASN A 85 -0.21 -5.60 -7.29
C ASN A 85 1.17 -6.07 -7.74
N PHE A 86 1.54 -7.31 -7.41
CA PHE A 86 2.76 -7.97 -7.85
C PHE A 86 2.52 -8.71 -9.17
#